data_AF-A0A172UR78-F1
#
_entry.id   AF-A0A172UR78-F1
#
_cell.length_a   1.000
_cell.length_b   1.000
_cell.length_c   1.000
_cell.angle_alpha   90.00
_cell.angle_beta   90.00
_cell.angle_gamma   90.00
#
_symmetry.space_group_name_H-M   'P 1'
#
loop_
_entity.id
_entity.type
_entity.pdbx_description
1 polymer ?
#
loop_
_entity_poly.entity_id
_entity_poly.type
_entity_poly.pdbx_seq_one_letter_code
_entity_poly.pdbx_strand_id
1 'polypeptide(L)'
;MPSGDQVLEASFFGSKLPNADIENIVLYNIGSFRTAGRNGIRFEHGSAVPPAPDGTAYPFCYRYSLVSRSSSFAHWRGGRTLASFDWTDLGAFSGEKKPAQVWLALSSAEAEVATVRRLPDTTFAVRVHVRPPQGTQPVWGGLVKGIFDGVITAFQSHSDTTNLGEVAKRISTTVSVDTTSIEQYLLDQRRGVLGSVPKLAAAYRDGVKWDPSDHWCVAGELLAAAPVGRNWAIKGEVIEVSRPEVIDAE
;
A
#
# COMPACT_ATOMS: atom_id res chain seq x y z
N MET A 1 21.03 -5.26 13.89
CA MET A 1 20.70 -3.89 13.44
C MET A 1 20.96 -3.83 11.95
N PRO A 2 20.05 -3.31 11.11
CA PRO A 2 20.30 -3.19 9.68
C PRO A 2 21.37 -2.14 9.39
N SER A 3 22.26 -2.39 8.43
CA SER A 3 23.12 -1.36 7.83
C SER A 3 22.27 -0.29 7.13
N GLY A 4 22.85 0.86 6.78
CA GLY A 4 22.09 1.99 6.20
C GLY A 4 21.41 1.69 4.86
N ASP A 5 21.94 0.70 4.14
CA ASP A 5 21.44 0.18 2.86
C ASP A 5 20.52 -1.04 3.01
N GLN A 6 20.26 -1.52 4.23
CA GLN A 6 19.39 -2.67 4.47
C GLN A 6 17.99 -2.28 4.90
N VAL A 7 17.00 -3.03 4.43
CA VAL A 7 15.59 -2.94 4.83
C VAL A 7 15.10 -4.29 5.34
N LEU A 8 14.02 -4.28 6.13
CA LEU A 8 13.35 -5.52 6.52
C LEU A 8 12.54 -6.05 5.34
N GLU A 9 12.78 -7.29 4.94
CA GLU A 9 11.88 -8.06 4.08
C GLU A 9 11.05 -9.03 4.92
N ALA A 10 9.73 -9.00 4.76
CA ALA A 10 8.78 -9.87 5.41
C ALA A 10 7.95 -10.64 4.36
N SER A 11 8.08 -11.96 4.30
CA SER A 11 7.38 -12.79 3.33
C SER A 11 6.45 -13.78 4.01
N PHE A 12 5.25 -13.94 3.45
CA PHE A 12 4.34 -15.03 3.78
C PHE A 12 4.27 -16.02 2.63
N PHE A 13 4.39 -17.31 2.92
CA PHE A 13 4.25 -18.40 1.95
C PHE A 13 3.06 -19.27 2.34
N GLY A 14 2.31 -19.71 1.34
CA GLY A 14 1.11 -20.52 1.51
C GLY A 14 -0.16 -19.78 1.08
N SER A 15 -1.29 -20.47 1.24
CA SER A 15 -2.60 -19.92 0.90
C SER A 15 -3.01 -18.85 1.91
N LYS A 16 -3.55 -17.73 1.41
CA LYS A 16 -4.23 -16.71 2.22
C LYS A 16 -5.74 -16.81 2.01
N LEU A 17 -6.52 -16.29 2.96
CA LEU A 17 -7.94 -16.05 2.70
C LEU A 17 -8.08 -15.06 1.53
N PRO A 18 -9.11 -15.19 0.66
CA PRO A 18 -9.23 -14.38 -0.54
C PRO A 18 -9.05 -12.87 -0.32
N ASN A 19 -9.69 -12.34 0.73
CA ASN A 19 -9.69 -10.92 1.10
C ASN A 19 -8.65 -10.56 2.16
N ALA A 20 -7.65 -11.41 2.43
CA ALA A 20 -6.61 -11.09 3.38
C ALA A 20 -5.47 -10.30 2.72
N ASP A 21 -4.96 -9.30 3.43
CA ASP A 21 -3.90 -8.43 2.94
C ASP A 21 -2.55 -8.96 3.43
N ILE A 22 -1.53 -8.89 2.57
CA ILE A 22 -0.22 -9.49 2.88
C ILE A 22 0.45 -8.73 4.03
N GLU A 23 0.36 -7.40 4.06
CA GLU A 23 0.93 -6.59 5.12
C GLU A 23 0.29 -6.89 6.47
N ASN A 24 -1.03 -7.13 6.50
CA ASN A 24 -1.75 -7.57 7.70
C ASN A 24 -1.25 -8.92 8.21
N ILE A 25 -1.00 -9.87 7.30
CA ILE A 25 -0.50 -11.20 7.64
C ILE A 25 0.93 -11.13 8.21
N VAL A 26 1.84 -10.37 7.58
CA VAL A 26 3.27 -10.43 7.92
C VAL A 26 3.75 -9.36 8.90
N LEU A 27 3.01 -8.26 9.08
CA LEU A 27 3.45 -7.14 9.92
C LEU A 27 2.68 -7.02 11.22
N TYR A 28 1.34 -6.98 11.17
CA TYR A 28 0.53 -6.49 12.29
C TYR A 28 0.41 -7.48 13.45
N ASN A 29 0.43 -8.79 13.17
CA ASN A 29 0.28 -9.83 14.18
C ASN A 29 1.61 -10.33 14.78
N ILE A 30 2.74 -9.71 14.40
CA ILE A 30 4.06 -10.29 14.66
C ILE A 30 4.90 -9.40 15.58
N GLY A 31 4.99 -8.11 15.28
CA GLY A 31 5.76 -7.19 16.12
C GLY A 31 5.82 -5.77 15.57
N SER A 32 6.52 -4.89 16.29
CA SER A 32 6.60 -3.47 15.92
C SER A 32 7.55 -3.17 14.77
N PHE A 33 8.55 -4.04 14.55
CA PHE A 33 9.65 -3.84 13.59
C PHE A 33 10.38 -2.50 13.70
N ARG A 34 10.31 -1.82 14.85
CA ARG A 34 10.98 -0.51 15.09
C ARG A 34 12.46 -0.54 14.73
N THR A 35 13.15 -1.62 15.12
CA THR A 35 14.59 -1.76 14.92
C THR A 35 14.94 -2.31 13.55
N ALA A 36 14.34 -3.43 13.16
CA ALA A 36 14.64 -4.12 11.91
C ALA A 36 14.17 -3.34 10.67
N GLY A 37 13.03 -2.66 10.78
CA GLY A 37 12.44 -1.88 9.69
C GLY A 37 12.87 -0.41 9.65
N ARG A 38 13.86 0.03 10.45
CA ARG A 38 14.18 1.46 10.65
C ARG A 38 14.52 2.25 9.37
N ASN A 39 14.97 1.56 8.32
CA ASN A 39 15.29 2.16 7.01
C ASN A 39 14.19 1.92 5.96
N GLY A 40 13.18 1.11 6.28
CA GLY A 40 12.14 0.68 5.38
C GLY A 40 11.69 -0.77 5.63
N ILE A 41 10.55 -1.10 5.05
CA ILE A 41 9.91 -2.41 5.10
C ILE A 41 9.50 -2.80 3.69
N ARG A 42 9.85 -4.00 3.28
CA ARG A 42 9.37 -4.70 2.10
C ARG A 42 8.55 -5.89 2.54
N PHE A 43 7.43 -6.15 1.88
CA PHE A 43 6.63 -7.35 2.12
C PHE A 43 6.24 -8.03 0.83
N GLU A 44 6.09 -9.36 0.86
CA GLU A 44 5.75 -10.17 -0.32
C GLU A 44 4.92 -11.40 0.02
N HIS A 45 3.98 -11.74 -0.86
CA HIS A 45 3.40 -13.08 -0.94
C HIS A 45 4.35 -14.00 -1.71
N GLY A 46 4.96 -14.96 -1.03
CA GLY A 46 5.85 -15.94 -1.63
C GLY A 46 5.12 -16.91 -2.57
N SER A 47 5.87 -17.59 -3.44
CA SER A 47 5.32 -18.49 -4.47
C SER A 47 4.83 -19.82 -3.92
N ALA A 48 5.66 -20.52 -3.16
CA ALA A 48 5.37 -21.82 -2.55
C ALA A 48 5.99 -21.93 -1.16
N VAL A 49 5.39 -22.73 -0.28
CA VAL A 49 5.95 -22.98 1.05
C VAL A 49 7.29 -23.72 0.88
N PRO A 50 8.42 -23.15 1.35
CA PRO A 50 9.70 -23.83 1.23
C PRO A 50 9.71 -25.11 2.08
N PRO A 51 10.51 -26.13 1.70
CA PRO A 51 10.64 -27.33 2.52
C PRO A 51 11.19 -26.98 3.90
N ALA A 52 10.60 -27.56 4.94
CA ALA A 52 11.08 -27.37 6.31
C ALA A 52 12.35 -28.19 6.58
N PRO A 53 13.25 -27.73 7.46
CA PRO A 53 14.50 -28.43 7.76
C PRO A 53 14.31 -29.85 8.34
N ASP A 54 13.18 -30.11 8.98
CA ASP A 54 12.81 -31.40 9.57
C ASP A 54 12.08 -32.33 8.58
N GLY A 55 11.88 -31.88 7.34
CA GLY A 55 11.13 -32.59 6.31
C GLY A 55 9.61 -32.57 6.50
N THR A 56 9.10 -31.91 7.54
CA THR A 56 7.65 -31.81 7.80
C THR A 56 7.01 -30.85 6.80
N ALA A 57 5.88 -31.24 6.23
CA ALA A 57 5.07 -30.36 5.39
C ALA A 57 4.24 -29.41 6.26
N TYR A 58 4.58 -28.11 6.23
CA TYR A 58 3.79 -27.07 6.88
C TYR A 58 2.88 -26.36 5.87
N PRO A 59 1.66 -25.96 6.27
CA PRO A 59 0.72 -25.28 5.38
C PRO A 59 1.14 -23.83 5.05
N PHE A 60 1.99 -23.23 5.87
CA PHE A 60 2.45 -21.86 5.72
C PHE A 60 3.86 -21.66 6.29
N CYS A 61 4.54 -20.62 5.80
CA CYS A 61 5.84 -20.18 6.31
C CYS A 61 5.88 -18.66 6.38
N TYR A 62 6.53 -18.13 7.42
CA TYR A 62 6.87 -16.73 7.56
C TYR A 62 8.38 -16.58 7.49
N ARG A 63 8.87 -15.66 6.66
CA ARG A 63 10.31 -15.36 6.54
C ARG A 63 10.57 -13.89 6.78
N TYR A 64 11.51 -13.60 7.66
CA TYR A 64 12.00 -12.25 7.93
C TYR A 64 13.49 -12.20 7.69
N SER A 65 13.94 -11.25 6.87
CA SER A 65 15.36 -11.09 6.59
C SER A 65 15.71 -9.62 6.37
N LEU A 66 17.01 -9.31 6.48
CA LEU A 66 17.54 -8.01 6.10
C LEU A 66 18.10 -8.13 4.69
N VAL A 67 17.58 -7.31 3.78
CA VAL A 67 17.95 -7.33 2.36
C VAL A 67 18.43 -5.96 1.92
N SER A 68 19.16 -5.90 0.80
CA SER A 68 19.53 -4.61 0.22
C SER A 68 18.29 -3.82 -0.17
N ARG A 69 18.33 -2.53 0.11
CA ARG A 69 17.35 -1.53 -0.32
C ARG A 69 17.21 -1.48 -1.83
N SER A 70 18.30 -1.77 -2.58
CA SER A 70 18.29 -1.79 -4.04
C SER A 70 17.78 -3.10 -4.65
N SER A 71 17.55 -4.14 -3.83
CA SER A 71 17.02 -5.41 -4.32
C SER A 71 15.59 -5.23 -4.83
N SER A 72 15.23 -5.97 -5.88
CA SER A 72 13.85 -6.10 -6.32
C SER A 72 13.04 -6.99 -5.37
N PHE A 73 11.75 -7.11 -5.64
CA PHE A 73 10.92 -8.18 -5.06
C PHE A 73 11.51 -9.54 -5.43
N ALA A 74 11.57 -10.46 -4.46
CA ALA A 74 12.16 -11.78 -4.62
C ALA A 74 11.21 -12.76 -5.33
N HIS A 75 9.90 -12.59 -5.17
CA HIS A 75 8.88 -13.54 -5.63
C HIS A 75 7.99 -13.00 -6.75
N TRP A 76 8.26 -11.77 -7.19
CA TRP A 76 7.43 -11.02 -8.13
C TRP A 76 8.30 -10.27 -9.13
N ARG A 77 7.98 -10.41 -10.42
CA ARG A 77 8.56 -9.60 -11.49
C ARG A 77 7.72 -8.35 -11.69
N GLY A 78 8.38 -7.19 -11.68
CA GLY A 78 7.74 -5.93 -12.03
C GLY A 78 7.36 -5.89 -13.51
N GLY A 79 6.13 -5.46 -13.77
CA GLY A 79 5.60 -5.21 -15.09
C GLY A 79 5.47 -3.71 -15.37
N ARG A 80 4.34 -3.34 -15.96
CA ARG A 80 4.03 -1.96 -16.34
C ARG A 80 3.65 -1.11 -15.13
N THR A 81 4.11 0.13 -15.11
CA THR A 81 3.65 1.13 -14.14
C THR A 81 2.22 1.57 -14.47
N LEU A 82 1.33 1.46 -13.49
CA LEU A 82 -0.07 1.85 -13.57
C LEU A 82 -0.27 3.30 -13.14
N ALA A 83 0.44 3.72 -12.11
CA ALA A 83 0.47 5.10 -11.66
C ALA A 83 1.83 5.45 -11.04
N SER A 84 2.26 6.70 -11.22
CA SER A 84 3.41 7.28 -10.54
C SER A 84 3.03 8.65 -9.98
N PHE A 85 3.64 9.01 -8.86
CA PHE A 85 3.45 10.32 -8.23
C PHE A 85 4.75 10.77 -7.58
N ASP A 86 5.07 12.04 -7.75
CA ASP A 86 6.24 12.65 -7.11
C ASP A 86 5.92 13.04 -5.66
N TRP A 87 6.81 13.78 -5.01
CA TRP A 87 6.70 14.20 -3.62
C TRP A 87 5.43 15.01 -3.37
N THR A 88 4.42 14.32 -2.84
CA THR A 88 3.14 14.85 -2.41
C THR A 88 3.15 15.11 -0.90
N ASP A 89 2.78 16.32 -0.51
CA ASP A 89 2.66 16.73 0.89
C ASP A 89 1.43 16.09 1.55
N LEU A 90 1.63 15.44 2.69
CA LEU A 90 0.58 14.84 3.51
C LEU A 90 0.22 15.71 4.74
N GLY A 91 0.94 16.80 4.96
CA GLY A 91 0.81 17.69 6.11
C GLY A 91 1.17 16.99 7.43
N ALA A 92 0.35 17.25 8.45
CA ALA A 92 0.45 16.57 9.74
C ALA A 92 -0.16 15.15 9.62
N PHE A 93 0.71 14.15 9.51
CA PHE A 93 0.30 12.75 9.37
C PHE A 93 0.27 12.06 10.74
N SER A 94 -0.91 11.94 11.35
CA SER A 94 -1.06 11.36 12.70
C SER A 94 -2.40 10.63 12.88
N GLY A 95 -2.41 9.67 13.82
CA GLY A 95 -3.63 8.98 14.25
C GLY A 95 -4.20 7.96 13.25
N GLU A 96 -5.51 7.74 13.36
CA GLU A 96 -6.31 6.78 12.57
C GLU A 96 -6.76 7.33 11.21
N LYS A 97 -6.54 8.62 10.94
CA LYS A 97 -6.99 9.33 9.72
C LYS A 97 -6.09 9.11 8.50
N LYS A 98 -5.03 8.30 8.62
CA LYS A 98 -3.96 8.16 7.63
C LYS A 98 -4.44 7.79 6.21
N PRO A 99 -5.36 6.82 6.01
CA PRO A 99 -5.81 6.48 4.66
C PRO A 99 -6.48 7.64 3.95
N ALA A 100 -7.38 8.35 4.65
CA ALA A 100 -8.11 9.49 4.08
C ALA A 100 -7.19 10.67 3.72
N GLN A 101 -6.16 10.93 4.54
CA GLN A 101 -5.18 11.98 4.25
C GLN A 101 -4.33 11.65 3.02
N VAL A 102 -3.85 10.42 2.91
CA VAL A 102 -3.06 9.96 1.75
C VAL A 102 -3.91 9.96 0.49
N TRP A 103 -5.13 9.42 0.57
CA TRP A 103 -6.10 9.42 -0.51
C TRP A 103 -6.33 10.84 -1.03
N LEU A 104 -6.73 11.78 -0.16
CA LEU A 104 -7.01 13.15 -0.56
C LEU A 104 -5.79 13.83 -1.21
N ALA A 105 -4.62 13.70 -0.58
CA ALA A 105 -3.39 14.32 -1.07
C ALA A 105 -3.05 13.81 -2.47
N LEU A 106 -3.18 12.50 -2.71
CA LEU A 106 -2.92 11.93 -4.03
C LEU A 106 -4.03 12.20 -5.03
N SER A 107 -5.31 12.24 -4.62
CA SER A 107 -6.46 12.53 -5.48
C SER A 107 -6.46 13.96 -6.01
N SER A 108 -5.91 14.90 -5.24
CA SER A 108 -5.81 16.32 -5.62
C SER A 108 -4.48 16.71 -6.27
N ALA A 109 -3.42 15.92 -6.10
CA ALA A 109 -2.11 16.17 -6.71
C ALA A 109 -2.08 15.80 -8.20
N GLU A 110 -1.00 16.19 -8.89
CA GLU A 110 -0.68 15.60 -10.19
C GLU A 110 -0.11 14.19 -10.00
N ALA A 111 -0.55 13.27 -10.85
CA ALA A 111 -0.04 11.90 -10.93
C ALA A 111 -0.06 11.44 -12.38
N GLU A 112 0.98 10.73 -12.80
CA GLU A 112 0.97 10.06 -14.09
C GLU A 112 0.18 8.77 -13.95
N VAL A 113 -0.83 8.57 -14.80
CA VAL A 113 -1.68 7.38 -14.79
C VAL A 113 -1.64 6.72 -16.16
N ALA A 114 -1.56 5.39 -16.16
CA ALA A 114 -1.58 4.62 -17.40
C ALA A 114 -2.93 4.77 -18.10
N THR A 115 -2.91 4.92 -19.43
CA THR A 115 -4.13 5.01 -20.26
C THR A 115 -4.97 3.74 -20.18
N VAL A 116 -4.31 2.59 -20.11
CA VAL A 116 -4.97 1.28 -19.99
C VAL A 116 -5.02 0.88 -18.53
N ARG A 117 -6.22 0.62 -18.02
CA ARG A 117 -6.43 0.15 -16.65
C ARG A 117 -5.81 -1.24 -16.44
N ARG A 118 -5.50 -1.57 -15.20
CA ARG A 118 -5.19 -2.92 -14.75
C ARG A 118 -6.34 -3.86 -15.15
N LEU A 119 -6.02 -5.03 -15.67
CA LEU A 119 -7.02 -6.07 -15.92
C LEU A 119 -7.62 -6.56 -14.59
N PRO A 120 -8.92 -6.90 -14.54
CA PRO A 120 -9.50 -7.56 -13.37
C PRO A 120 -8.66 -8.77 -12.94
N ASP A 121 -8.62 -9.02 -11.62
CA ASP A 121 -7.95 -10.18 -11.01
C ASP A 121 -6.44 -10.32 -11.24
N THR A 122 -5.79 -9.29 -11.81
CA THR A 122 -4.32 -9.27 -11.93
C THR A 122 -3.66 -8.64 -10.70
N THR A 123 -2.53 -9.19 -10.26
CA THR A 123 -1.84 -8.72 -9.06
C THR A 123 -1.03 -7.45 -9.31
N PHE A 124 -0.89 -6.62 -8.28
CA PHE A 124 -0.07 -5.41 -8.33
C PHE A 124 0.82 -5.30 -7.09
N ALA A 125 1.77 -4.37 -7.16
CA ALA A 125 2.60 -3.97 -6.04
C ALA A 125 2.62 -2.43 -5.90
N VAL A 126 2.89 -1.98 -4.68
CA VAL A 126 3.01 -0.57 -4.34
C VAL A 126 4.41 -0.30 -3.80
N ARG A 127 5.10 0.71 -4.35
CA ARG A 127 6.39 1.18 -3.82
C ARG A 127 6.28 2.64 -3.44
N VAL A 128 6.62 2.96 -2.19
CA VAL A 128 6.52 4.31 -1.65
C VAL A 128 7.77 4.68 -0.90
N HIS A 129 8.26 5.88 -1.15
CA HIS A 129 9.22 6.54 -0.29
C HIS A 129 8.50 7.51 0.63
N VAL A 130 8.88 7.54 1.90
CA VAL A 130 8.24 8.38 2.91
C VAL A 130 9.27 9.29 3.55
N ARG A 131 9.00 10.60 3.49
CA ARG A 131 9.74 11.63 4.22
C ARG A 131 8.96 11.96 5.49
N PRO A 132 9.53 11.75 6.68
CA PRO A 132 8.96 12.25 7.91
C PRO A 132 9.33 13.74 8.10
N PRO A 133 8.65 14.46 9.00
CA PRO A 133 9.11 15.75 9.49
C PRO A 133 10.50 15.66 10.12
N GLN A 134 11.26 16.75 10.05
CA GLN A 134 12.53 16.86 10.77
C GLN A 134 12.36 16.56 12.27
N GLY A 135 13.31 15.81 12.83
CA GLY A 135 13.28 15.37 14.23
C GLY A 135 12.34 14.18 14.52
N THR A 136 11.58 13.70 13.53
CA THR A 136 10.67 12.56 13.72
C THR A 136 11.35 11.24 13.37
N GLN A 137 11.24 10.25 14.26
CA GLN A 137 11.68 8.87 14.02
C GLN A 137 10.48 7.92 14.11
N PRO A 138 9.81 7.64 12.98
CA PRO A 138 8.61 6.84 13.01
C PRO A 138 8.90 5.34 13.10
N VAL A 139 7.90 4.59 13.57
CA VAL A 139 7.87 3.13 13.44
C VAL A 139 7.18 2.80 12.11
N TRP A 140 7.97 2.51 11.09
CA TRP A 140 7.49 2.33 9.71
C TRP A 140 6.41 1.25 9.58
N GLY A 141 6.49 0.16 10.35
CA GLY A 141 5.48 -0.90 10.36
C GLY A 141 4.07 -0.39 10.68
N GLY A 142 3.96 0.62 11.56
CA GLY A 142 2.69 1.26 11.90
C GLY A 142 2.19 2.27 10.86
N LEU A 143 2.93 2.50 9.77
CA LEU A 143 2.54 3.39 8.67
C LEU A 143 2.16 2.62 7.40
N VAL A 144 2.62 1.38 7.23
CA VAL A 144 2.42 0.60 6.00
C VAL A 144 0.95 0.56 5.61
N LYS A 145 0.05 0.05 6.47
CA LYS A 145 -1.37 -0.06 6.12
C LYS A 145 -2.01 1.27 5.77
N GLY A 146 -1.83 2.29 6.63
CA GLY A 146 -2.45 3.60 6.39
C GLY A 146 -2.01 4.28 5.08
N ILE A 147 -0.74 4.10 4.69
CA ILE A 147 -0.22 4.62 3.43
C ILE A 147 -0.70 3.78 2.24
N PHE A 148 -0.64 2.45 2.35
CA PHE A 148 -1.02 1.54 1.27
C PHE A 148 -2.51 1.63 0.97
N ASP A 149 -3.37 1.55 2.00
CA ASP A 149 -4.82 1.72 1.84
C ASP A 149 -5.12 3.05 1.14
N GLY A 150 -4.47 4.15 1.54
CA GLY A 150 -4.67 5.47 0.92
C GLY A 150 -4.19 5.56 -0.52
N VAL A 151 -3.01 5.00 -0.84
CA VAL A 151 -2.46 4.96 -2.21
C VAL A 151 -3.38 4.14 -3.12
N ILE A 152 -3.77 2.94 -2.68
CA ILE A 152 -4.62 2.03 -3.46
C ILE A 152 -5.99 2.69 -3.69
N THR A 153 -6.54 3.32 -2.65
CA THR A 153 -7.78 4.09 -2.75
C THR A 153 -7.68 5.23 -3.76
N ALA A 154 -6.57 5.99 -3.78
CA ALA A 154 -6.39 7.12 -4.71
C ALA A 154 -6.36 6.73 -6.19
N PHE A 155 -6.09 5.45 -6.47
CA PHE A 155 -5.99 4.89 -7.82
C PHE A 155 -7.11 3.87 -8.12
N GLN A 156 -8.16 3.85 -7.30
CA GLN A 156 -9.45 3.18 -7.57
C GLN A 156 -10.57 4.22 -7.67
N SER A 157 -11.67 3.87 -8.33
CA SER A 157 -12.87 4.71 -8.38
C SER A 157 -14.06 4.06 -7.68
N HIS A 158 -14.89 4.90 -7.07
CA HIS A 158 -16.18 4.53 -6.50
C HIS A 158 -17.26 4.51 -7.60
N SER A 159 -18.19 3.54 -7.57
CA SER A 159 -19.30 3.50 -8.55
C SER A 159 -20.71 3.55 -7.94
N ASP A 160 -20.92 3.21 -6.67
CA ASP A 160 -22.25 3.29 -6.03
C ASP A 160 -22.58 4.72 -5.58
N THR A 161 -23.47 5.41 -6.29
CA THR A 161 -23.83 6.79 -5.94
C THR A 161 -24.93 6.89 -4.88
N THR A 162 -25.50 5.76 -4.42
CA THR A 162 -26.73 5.73 -3.59
C THR A 162 -26.60 6.51 -2.28
N ASN A 163 -25.44 6.45 -1.62
CA ASN A 163 -25.16 7.13 -0.34
C ASN A 163 -23.94 8.05 -0.43
N LEU A 164 -23.58 8.47 -1.65
CA LEU A 164 -22.34 9.19 -1.90
C LEU A 164 -22.24 10.49 -1.09
N GLY A 165 -23.32 11.28 -1.01
CA GLY A 165 -23.31 12.54 -0.28
C GLY A 165 -23.06 12.40 1.23
N GLU A 166 -23.60 11.35 1.87
CA GLU A 166 -23.33 11.08 3.29
C GLU A 166 -21.89 10.60 3.51
N VAL A 167 -21.37 9.73 2.64
CA VAL A 167 -19.96 9.31 2.66
C VAL A 167 -19.05 10.52 2.49
N ALA A 168 -19.34 11.36 1.50
CA ALA A 168 -18.55 12.55 1.20
C ALA A 168 -18.56 13.56 2.34
N LYS A 169 -19.71 13.79 2.99
CA LYS A 169 -19.84 14.66 4.17
C LYS A 169 -18.97 14.20 5.35
N ARG A 170 -18.90 12.89 5.60
CA ARG A 170 -18.07 12.33 6.69
C ARG A 170 -16.58 12.43 6.39
N ILE A 171 -16.19 12.16 5.15
CA ILE A 171 -14.81 12.37 4.70
C ILE A 171 -14.46 13.86 4.80
N SER A 172 -15.31 14.75 4.30
CA SER A 172 -15.18 16.21 4.38
C SER A 172 -14.91 16.68 5.82
N THR A 173 -15.65 16.16 6.80
CA THR A 173 -15.44 16.45 8.22
C THR A 173 -14.06 15.98 8.72
N THR A 174 -13.56 14.87 8.17
CA THR A 174 -12.28 14.27 8.57
C THR A 174 -11.07 15.03 8.03
N VAL A 175 -11.13 15.48 6.77
CA VAL A 175 -10.01 16.07 6.02
C VAL A 175 -10.17 17.56 5.70
N SER A 176 -11.29 18.18 6.11
CA SER A 176 -11.57 19.61 5.96
C SER A 176 -11.55 20.11 4.51
N VAL A 177 -12.14 19.32 3.59
CA VAL A 177 -12.37 19.68 2.18
C VAL A 177 -13.87 19.67 1.89
N ASP A 178 -14.36 20.49 0.97
CA ASP A 178 -15.80 20.55 0.68
C ASP A 178 -16.34 19.22 0.10
N THR A 179 -17.60 18.93 0.41
CA THR A 179 -18.26 17.68 0.02
C THR A 179 -18.25 17.47 -1.50
N THR A 180 -18.43 18.52 -2.31
CA THR A 180 -18.50 18.40 -3.77
C THR A 180 -17.17 17.95 -4.36
N SER A 181 -16.05 18.51 -3.90
CA SER A 181 -14.71 18.04 -4.28
C SER A 181 -14.49 16.57 -3.88
N ILE A 182 -14.93 16.17 -2.68
CA ILE A 182 -14.83 14.77 -2.23
C ILE A 182 -15.61 13.82 -3.14
N GLU A 183 -16.84 14.17 -3.53
CA GLU A 183 -17.64 13.38 -4.47
C GLU A 183 -16.93 13.25 -5.82
N GLN A 184 -16.40 14.36 -6.36
CA GLN A 184 -15.65 14.36 -7.60
C GLN A 184 -14.41 13.45 -7.54
N TYR A 185 -13.64 13.51 -6.46
CA TYR A 185 -12.47 12.65 -6.28
C TYR A 185 -12.84 11.17 -6.16
N LEU A 186 -13.92 10.84 -5.44
CA LEU A 186 -14.39 9.46 -5.32
C LEU A 186 -14.83 8.88 -6.68
N LEU A 187 -15.47 9.71 -7.51
CA LEU A 187 -16.01 9.30 -8.80
C LEU A 187 -15.01 9.41 -9.97
N ASP A 188 -13.78 9.92 -9.76
CA ASP A 188 -12.83 10.17 -10.85
C ASP A 188 -12.26 8.87 -11.43
N GLN A 189 -12.98 8.37 -12.43
CA GLN A 189 -12.62 7.19 -13.21
C GLN A 189 -11.35 7.32 -14.04
N ARG A 190 -10.84 8.54 -14.27
CA ARG A 190 -9.59 8.76 -15.02
C ARG A 190 -8.38 8.31 -14.22
N ARG A 191 -8.48 8.39 -12.88
CA ARG A 191 -7.43 7.97 -11.93
C ARG A 191 -7.56 6.52 -11.47
N GLY A 192 -8.72 5.90 -11.69
CA GLY A 192 -9.06 4.52 -11.33
C GLY A 192 -8.32 3.44 -12.13
N VAL A 193 -6.99 3.50 -12.21
CA VAL A 193 -6.15 2.53 -12.94
C VAL A 193 -6.20 1.13 -12.32
N LEU A 194 -6.51 1.00 -11.03
CA LEU A 194 -6.72 -0.28 -10.36
C LEU A 194 -8.15 -0.83 -10.51
N GLY A 195 -9.03 -0.07 -11.18
CA GLY A 195 -10.41 -0.43 -11.46
C GLY A 195 -11.43 0.37 -10.62
N SER A 196 -12.70 0.16 -10.94
CA SER A 196 -13.83 0.71 -10.19
C SER A 196 -14.41 -0.34 -9.27
N VAL A 197 -14.74 0.04 -8.05
CA VAL A 197 -15.42 -0.81 -7.07
C VAL A 197 -16.76 -0.21 -6.67
N PRO A 198 -17.77 -1.04 -6.32
CA PRO A 198 -19.06 -0.53 -5.87
C PRO A 198 -18.91 0.46 -4.72
N LYS A 199 -18.18 0.09 -3.66
CA LYS A 199 -18.02 0.90 -2.45
C LYS A 199 -16.57 1.01 -2.06
N LEU A 200 -15.88 2.02 -2.58
CA LEU A 200 -14.52 2.33 -2.14
C LEU A 200 -14.47 2.89 -0.71
N ALA A 201 -15.57 3.55 -0.32
CA ALA A 201 -15.76 4.19 0.97
C ALA A 201 -17.23 4.01 1.38
N ALA A 202 -17.48 3.64 2.63
CA ALA A 202 -18.83 3.49 3.17
C ALA A 202 -18.96 4.19 4.52
N ALA A 203 -20.14 4.78 4.78
CA ALA A 203 -20.47 5.35 6.07
C ALA A 203 -20.33 4.27 7.17
N TYR A 204 -19.54 4.56 8.20
CA TYR A 204 -19.27 3.62 9.30
C TYR A 204 -19.12 4.35 10.63
N ARG A 205 -20.01 4.07 11.59
CA ARG A 205 -20.09 4.79 12.88
C ARG A 205 -20.11 6.30 12.64
N ASP A 206 -19.21 7.07 13.24
CA ASP A 206 -19.08 8.52 13.05
C ASP A 206 -18.13 8.90 11.90
N GLY A 207 -17.55 7.91 11.21
CA GLY A 207 -16.58 8.11 10.13
C GLY A 207 -16.91 7.30 8.89
N VAL A 208 -15.85 6.89 8.20
CA VAL A 208 -15.91 6.10 6.97
C VAL A 208 -15.02 4.87 7.08
N LYS A 209 -15.55 3.74 6.61
CA LYS A 209 -14.76 2.56 6.33
C LYS A 209 -14.26 2.64 4.89
N TRP A 210 -12.96 2.62 4.71
CA TRP A 210 -12.32 2.44 3.41
C TRP A 210 -12.27 0.95 3.08
N ASP A 211 -12.54 0.59 1.83
CA ASP A 211 -12.58 -0.80 1.35
C ASP A 211 -11.87 -0.90 -0.01
N PRO A 212 -10.58 -0.50 -0.11
CA PRO A 212 -9.81 -0.68 -1.32
C PRO A 212 -9.67 -2.18 -1.66
N SER A 213 -9.34 -2.49 -2.90
CA SER A 213 -9.03 -3.87 -3.32
C SER A 213 -7.55 -4.22 -3.04
N ASP A 214 -7.10 -3.94 -1.82
CA ASP A 214 -5.75 -4.14 -1.30
C ASP A 214 -5.34 -5.61 -1.19
N HIS A 215 -6.29 -6.53 -1.09
CA HIS A 215 -6.03 -7.98 -1.18
C HIS A 215 -5.37 -8.46 -2.50
N TRP A 216 -5.38 -7.63 -3.56
CA TRP A 216 -4.62 -7.88 -4.81
C TRP A 216 -3.20 -7.27 -4.80
N CYS A 217 -2.86 -6.50 -3.76
CA CYS A 217 -1.52 -6.00 -3.49
C CYS A 217 -0.68 -7.13 -2.87
N VAL A 218 0.05 -7.85 -3.71
CA VAL A 218 0.80 -9.04 -3.30
C VAL A 218 2.24 -8.76 -2.88
N ALA A 219 2.73 -7.56 -3.17
CA ALA A 219 4.04 -7.09 -2.75
C ALA A 219 4.00 -5.60 -2.48
N GLY A 220 4.85 -5.15 -1.56
CA GLY A 220 4.87 -3.76 -1.15
C GLY A 220 6.21 -3.33 -0.62
N GLU A 221 6.53 -2.06 -0.81
CA GLU A 221 7.72 -1.44 -0.29
C GLU A 221 7.42 -0.05 0.28
N LEU A 222 7.85 0.18 1.52
CA LEU A 222 7.89 1.48 2.17
C LEU A 222 9.35 1.77 2.54
N LEU A 223 9.97 2.74 1.88
CA LEU A 223 11.34 3.15 2.15
C LEU A 223 11.42 4.48 2.89
N ALA A 224 12.28 4.56 3.89
CA ALA A 224 12.60 5.81 4.55
C ALA A 224 13.36 6.74 3.59
N ALA A 225 12.97 8.01 3.54
CA ALA A 225 13.70 9.06 2.86
C ALA A 225 14.11 10.16 3.85
N ALA A 226 15.19 10.88 3.52
CA ALA A 226 15.69 11.95 4.38
C ALA A 226 14.64 13.06 4.55
N PRO A 227 14.44 13.55 5.79
CA PRO A 227 13.50 14.64 6.06
C PRO A 227 13.98 15.93 5.39
N VAL A 228 13.05 16.71 4.86
CA VAL A 228 13.35 18.01 4.20
C VAL A 228 12.68 19.19 4.91
N GLY A 229 11.53 18.98 5.54
CA GLY A 229 10.76 20.05 6.16
C GLY A 229 9.95 19.60 7.38
N ARG A 230 8.86 20.32 7.63
CA ARG A 230 7.99 20.12 8.80
C ARG A 230 6.84 19.15 8.56
N ASN A 231 6.59 18.79 7.31
CA ASN A 231 5.46 17.96 6.93
C ASN A 231 5.93 16.58 6.50
N TRP A 232 4.98 15.65 6.53
CA TRP A 232 5.15 14.36 5.90
C TRP A 232 5.01 14.50 4.39
N ALA A 233 5.78 13.72 3.64
CA ALA A 233 5.60 13.64 2.20
C ALA A 233 5.84 12.22 1.69
N ILE A 234 5.17 11.86 0.60
CA ILE A 234 5.34 10.57 -0.06
C ILE A 234 5.59 10.76 -1.55
N LYS A 235 6.35 9.85 -2.14
CA LYS A 235 6.40 9.64 -3.59
C LYS A 235 6.36 8.15 -3.86
N GLY A 236 5.93 7.74 -5.04
CA GLY A 236 5.83 6.32 -5.30
C GLY A 236 5.23 5.94 -6.63
N GLU A 237 5.01 4.65 -6.76
CA GLU A 237 4.44 4.02 -7.92
C GLU A 237 3.56 2.83 -7.55
N VAL A 238 2.59 2.57 -8.42
CA VAL A 238 1.78 1.36 -8.46
C VAL A 238 2.14 0.62 -9.72
N ILE A 239 2.54 -0.65 -9.60
CA ILE A 239 3.04 -1.45 -10.74
C ILE A 239 2.28 -2.77 -10.84
N GLU A 240 2.02 -3.23 -12.07
CA GLU A 240 1.61 -4.62 -12.28
C GLU A 240 2.75 -5.55 -11.89
N VAL A 241 2.41 -6.71 -11.34
CA VAL A 241 3.39 -7.75 -11.04
C VAL A 241 2.89 -9.12 -11.48
N SER A 242 3.84 -9.97 -11.90
CA SER A 242 3.59 -11.37 -12.24
C SER A 242 4.55 -12.27 -11.49
N ARG A 243 4.19 -13.55 -11.35
CA ARG A 243 5.14 -14.56 -10.88
C ARG A 243 6.25 -14.71 -11.91
N PRO A 244 7.52 -14.85 -11.49
CA PRO A 244 8.58 -15.32 -12.38
C PRO A 244 8.16 -16.67 -12.98
N GLU A 245 8.38 -16.85 -14.28
CA GLU A 245 8.20 -18.15 -14.91
C GLU A 245 9.12 -19.16 -14.21
N VAL A 246 8.56 -20.28 -13.77
CA VAL A 246 9.36 -21.42 -13.35
C VAL A 246 9.91 -22.03 -14.63
N ILE A 247 11.15 -21.69 -14.99
CA ILE A 247 11.88 -22.49 -15.95
C ILE A 247 12.30 -23.73 -15.16
N ASP A 248 11.53 -24.81 -15.31
CA ASP A 248 11.98 -26.12 -14.86
C ASP A 248 13.30 -26.39 -15.60
N ALA A 249 14.41 -26.38 -14.86
CA ALA A 249 15.67 -26.89 -15.39
C ALA A 249 15.50 -28.41 -15.50
N GLU A 250 15.44 -28.91 -16.73
CA GLU A 250 15.55 -30.34 -17.04
C GLU A 250 16.81 -30.97 -16.44
#